data_AF-A0A838H6F0-F1
#
_entry.id   AF-A0A838H6F0-F1
#
_cell.length_a   1.000
_cell.length_b   1.000
_cell.length_c   1.000
_cell.angle_alpha   90.00
_cell.angle_beta   90.00
_cell.angle_gamma   90.00
#
_symmetry.space_group_name_H-M   'P 1'
#
loop_
_entity.id
_entity.type
_entity.pdbx_description
1 polymer ?
#
loop_
_entity_poly.entity_id
_entity_poly.type
_entity_poly.pdbx_seq_one_letter_code
_entity_poly.pdbx_strand_id
1 'polypeptide(L)'
;MVRRRGLEEPAADERDLGPPADPGSVARTILLNKLTGQARSRHELAEALEAKHVPPDVATAALDRFEEVGMIDDQAFAVAWVESRQSTRGLSRRALAFELRRKGVADDVILDSVDAIDPERERALARDLVDRRLRSTRRLDRQSRFRRLTAALARKGYPAGLCAAVVRAAIAADERASGASGAGELDEVVREDFGVD
;
A
#
# COMPACT_ATOMS: atom_id res chain seq x y z
N MET A 1 -14.59 26.30 -67.86
CA MET A 1 -15.95 26.16 -67.30
C MET A 1 -16.10 24.73 -66.76
N VAL A 2 -15.72 24.50 -65.50
CA VAL A 2 -15.97 23.25 -64.78
C VAL A 2 -16.32 23.67 -63.36
N ARG A 3 -17.61 23.60 -63.02
CA ARG A 3 -18.09 23.94 -61.67
C ARG A 3 -17.62 22.86 -60.71
N ARG A 4 -16.86 23.24 -59.69
CA ARG A 4 -16.56 22.35 -58.56
C ARG A 4 -17.88 22.06 -57.86
N ARG A 5 -18.32 20.82 -57.95
CA ARG A 5 -19.41 20.25 -57.15
C ARG A 5 -18.92 20.21 -55.71
N GLY A 6 -19.58 20.97 -54.84
CA GLY A 6 -19.33 20.92 -53.40
C GLY A 6 -19.52 19.48 -52.91
N LEU A 7 -18.49 18.95 -52.27
CA LEU A 7 -18.64 17.81 -51.40
C LEU A 7 -19.09 18.38 -50.07
N GLU A 8 -20.39 18.32 -49.81
CA GLU A 8 -20.93 18.51 -48.47
C GLU A 8 -20.23 17.50 -47.56
N GLU A 9 -19.51 18.01 -46.56
CA GLU A 9 -19.05 17.21 -45.43
C GLU A 9 -20.30 16.54 -44.84
N PRO A 10 -20.33 15.21 -44.64
CA PRO A 10 -21.45 14.60 -43.96
C PRO A 10 -21.53 15.24 -42.58
N ALA A 11 -22.68 15.85 -42.31
CA ALA A 11 -23.03 16.37 -41.00
C ALA A 11 -22.59 15.34 -39.96
N ALA A 12 -21.80 15.80 -38.99
CA ALA A 12 -21.40 15.01 -37.86
C ALA A 12 -22.63 14.24 -37.37
N ASP A 13 -22.48 12.93 -37.27
CA ASP A 13 -23.38 11.99 -36.61
C ASP A 13 -23.69 12.57 -35.22
N GLU A 14 -24.71 13.44 -35.17
CA GLU A 14 -25.55 13.70 -34.02
C GLU A 14 -26.19 12.36 -33.70
N ARG A 15 -25.41 11.48 -33.08
CA ARG A 15 -25.94 10.35 -32.34
C ARG A 15 -26.88 11.01 -31.37
N ASP A 16 -28.15 10.90 -31.68
CA ASP A 16 -29.28 11.19 -30.84
C ASP A 16 -28.95 10.67 -29.43
N LEU A 17 -28.46 11.57 -28.57
CA LEU A 17 -28.10 11.28 -27.19
C LEU A 17 -29.38 11.18 -26.33
N GLY A 18 -30.51 10.80 -26.93
CA GLY A 18 -31.79 10.63 -26.26
C GLY A 18 -32.26 11.89 -25.51
N PRO A 19 -33.33 11.78 -24.71
CA PRO A 19 -33.66 12.79 -23.71
C PRO A 19 -32.43 13.03 -22.80
N PRO A 20 -32.28 14.22 -22.18
CA PRO A 20 -31.23 14.45 -21.21
C PRO A 20 -31.19 13.26 -20.25
N ALA A 21 -30.07 12.52 -20.30
CA ALA A 21 -30.01 11.19 -19.70
C ALA A 21 -30.49 11.27 -18.25
N ASP A 22 -31.51 10.47 -17.92
CA ASP A 22 -32.04 10.38 -16.56
C ASP A 22 -30.87 10.29 -15.57
N PRO A 23 -30.81 11.13 -14.51
CA PRO A 23 -29.69 11.15 -13.58
C PRO A 23 -29.34 9.76 -13.01
N GLY A 24 -30.33 8.88 -12.82
CA GLY A 24 -30.12 7.50 -12.40
C GLY A 24 -29.40 6.65 -13.45
N SER A 25 -29.74 6.81 -14.73
CA SER A 25 -29.03 6.18 -15.86
C SER A 25 -27.58 6.65 -15.96
N VAL A 26 -27.34 7.96 -15.78
CA VAL A 26 -26.00 8.54 -15.74
C VAL A 26 -25.18 7.95 -14.60
N ALA A 27 -25.75 7.91 -13.38
CA ALA A 27 -25.09 7.34 -12.20
C ALA A 27 -24.71 5.87 -12.42
N ARG A 28 -25.66 5.06 -12.90
CA ARG A 28 -25.42 3.63 -13.20
C ARG A 28 -24.29 3.43 -14.19
N THR A 29 -24.28 4.22 -15.27
CA THR A 29 -23.24 4.14 -16.30
C THR A 29 -21.86 4.47 -15.71
N ILE A 30 -21.78 5.51 -14.87
CA ILE A 30 -20.53 5.87 -14.18
C ILE A 30 -20.05 4.73 -13.27
N LEU A 31 -20.93 4.17 -12.44
CA LEU A 31 -20.58 3.11 -11.51
C LEU A 31 -20.09 1.85 -12.23
N LEU A 32 -20.82 1.37 -13.24
CA LEU A 32 -20.42 0.20 -14.03
C LEU A 32 -19.05 0.40 -14.69
N ASN A 33 -18.83 1.57 -15.28
CA ASN A 33 -17.54 1.90 -15.90
C ASN A 33 -16.40 1.90 -14.86
N LYS A 34 -16.64 2.44 -13.66
CA LYS A 34 -15.63 2.46 -12.59
C LYS A 34 -15.31 1.06 -12.05
N LEU A 35 -16.32 0.20 -11.93
CA LEU A 35 -16.20 -1.14 -11.38
C LEU A 35 -15.65 -2.17 -12.38
N THR A 36 -15.81 -1.95 -13.69
CA THR A 36 -15.29 -2.86 -14.72
C THR A 36 -13.76 -2.93 -14.73
N GLY A 37 -13.09 -1.83 -14.38
CA GLY A 37 -11.62 -1.77 -14.42
C GLY A 37 -10.94 -2.31 -13.16
N GLN A 38 -11.43 -1.92 -11.98
CA GLN A 38 -10.81 -2.22 -10.69
C GLN A 38 -11.87 -2.20 -9.59
N ALA A 39 -11.68 -2.98 -8.54
CA ALA A 39 -12.44 -2.82 -7.30
C ALA A 39 -12.30 -1.39 -6.77
N ARG A 40 -13.39 -0.84 -6.26
CA ARG A 40 -13.49 0.52 -5.71
C ARG A 40 -14.20 0.47 -4.37
N SER A 41 -13.78 1.32 -3.47
CA SER A 41 -14.57 1.62 -2.27
C SER A 41 -15.85 2.38 -2.63
N ARG A 42 -16.87 2.29 -1.80
CA ARG A 42 -18.10 3.09 -1.90
C ARG A 42 -17.78 4.58 -1.94
N HIS A 43 -16.81 5.03 -1.15
CA HIS A 43 -16.38 6.43 -1.11
C HIS A 43 -15.79 6.90 -2.45
N GLU A 44 -14.88 6.15 -3.07
CA GLU A 44 -14.32 6.51 -4.38
C GLU A 44 -15.40 6.58 -5.48
N LEU A 45 -16.45 5.76 -5.36
CA LEU A 45 -17.59 5.78 -6.27
C LEU A 45 -18.47 7.01 -6.03
N ALA A 46 -18.70 7.40 -4.77
CA ALA A 46 -19.39 8.63 -4.42
C ALA A 46 -18.65 9.87 -4.97
N GLU A 47 -17.33 9.96 -4.78
CA GLU A 47 -16.50 11.03 -5.34
C GLU A 47 -16.60 11.08 -6.88
N ALA A 48 -16.66 9.92 -7.54
CA ALA A 48 -16.80 9.85 -8.98
C ALA A 48 -18.17 10.34 -9.49
N LEU A 49 -19.24 10.10 -8.74
CA LEU A 49 -20.58 10.60 -9.06
C LEU A 49 -20.68 12.11 -8.83
N GLU A 50 -20.12 12.60 -7.73
CA GLU A 50 -20.05 14.04 -7.41
C GLU A 50 -19.25 14.83 -8.46
N ALA A 51 -18.11 14.29 -8.89
CA ALA A 51 -17.29 14.89 -9.95
C ALA A 51 -18.01 14.98 -11.31
N LYS A 52 -19.12 14.26 -11.47
CA LYS A 52 -20.01 14.31 -12.65
C LYS A 52 -21.33 15.03 -12.37
N HIS A 53 -21.45 15.67 -11.22
CA HIS A 53 -22.58 16.48 -10.80
C HIS A 53 -23.89 15.69 -10.75
N VAL A 54 -23.81 14.40 -10.41
CA VAL A 54 -24.99 13.58 -10.11
C VAL A 54 -25.63 14.11 -8.82
N PRO A 55 -26.96 14.34 -8.80
CA PRO A 55 -27.66 14.79 -7.59
C PRO A 55 -27.41 13.87 -6.38
N PRO A 56 -27.22 14.39 -5.15
CA PRO A 56 -26.82 13.59 -3.99
C PRO A 56 -27.80 12.46 -3.61
N ASP A 57 -29.10 12.70 -3.75
CA ASP A 57 -30.17 11.74 -3.51
C ASP A 57 -30.11 10.58 -4.53
N VAL A 58 -29.92 10.91 -5.81
CA VAL A 58 -29.75 9.93 -6.89
C VAL A 58 -28.47 9.13 -6.71
N ALA A 59 -27.37 9.78 -6.35
CA ALA A 59 -26.08 9.13 -6.09
C ALA A 59 -26.19 8.13 -4.94
N THR A 60 -26.81 8.54 -3.83
CA THR A 60 -27.03 7.68 -2.65
C THR A 60 -27.87 6.46 -3.03
N ALA A 61 -29.02 6.66 -3.67
CA ALA A 61 -29.89 5.56 -4.08
C ALA A 61 -29.21 4.59 -5.08
N ALA A 62 -28.37 5.12 -5.97
CA ALA A 62 -27.60 4.29 -6.90
C ALA A 62 -26.53 3.46 -6.17
N LEU A 63 -25.77 4.06 -5.25
CA LEU A 63 -24.77 3.37 -4.46
C LEU A 63 -25.40 2.27 -3.59
N ASP A 64 -26.51 2.60 -2.90
CA ASP A 64 -27.25 1.64 -2.07
C ASP A 64 -27.70 0.44 -2.90
N ARG A 65 -28.27 0.68 -4.08
CA ARG A 65 -28.69 -0.42 -4.96
C ARG A 65 -27.52 -1.26 -5.44
N PHE A 66 -26.35 -0.67 -5.69
CA PHE A 66 -25.16 -1.40 -6.11
C PHE A 66 -24.56 -2.23 -4.96
N GLU A 67 -24.68 -1.74 -3.72
CA GLU A 67 -24.32 -2.48 -2.52
C GLU A 67 -25.30 -3.63 -2.24
N GLU A 68 -26.61 -3.39 -2.34
CA GLU A 68 -27.65 -4.41 -2.20
C GLU A 68 -27.49 -5.59 -3.15
N VAL A 69 -27.05 -5.35 -4.40
CA VAL A 69 -26.79 -6.40 -5.39
C VAL A 69 -25.36 -6.96 -5.33
N GLY A 70 -24.56 -6.55 -4.36
CA GLY A 70 -23.20 -7.07 -4.12
C GLY A 70 -22.14 -6.60 -5.12
N MET A 71 -22.40 -5.53 -5.87
CA MET A 71 -21.39 -4.92 -6.75
C MET A 71 -20.44 -3.98 -6.00
N ILE A 72 -20.91 -3.38 -4.90
CA ILE A 72 -20.10 -2.62 -3.95
C ILE A 72 -20.00 -3.45 -2.68
N ASP A 73 -18.78 -3.67 -2.22
CA ASP A 73 -18.48 -4.37 -0.97
C ASP A 73 -17.16 -3.81 -0.42
N ASP A 74 -17.27 -2.92 0.56
CA ASP A 74 -16.11 -2.29 1.19
C ASP A 74 -15.30 -3.29 2.04
N GLN A 75 -15.93 -4.34 2.57
CA GLN A 75 -15.24 -5.40 3.30
C GLN A 75 -14.36 -6.22 2.36
N ALA A 76 -14.92 -6.69 1.24
CA ALA A 76 -14.16 -7.41 0.21
C ALA A 76 -13.05 -6.53 -0.38
N PHE A 77 -13.35 -5.25 -0.64
CA PHE A 77 -12.35 -4.27 -1.07
C PHE A 77 -11.19 -4.16 -0.07
N ALA A 78 -11.49 -4.01 1.22
CA ALA A 78 -10.48 -3.83 2.27
C ALA A 78 -9.57 -5.05 2.42
N VAL A 79 -10.13 -6.27 2.40
CA VAL A 79 -9.36 -7.53 2.44
C VAL A 79 -8.42 -7.63 1.22
N ALA A 80 -8.95 -7.42 0.01
CA ALA A 80 -8.14 -7.47 -1.20
C ALA A 80 -7.04 -6.39 -1.22
N TRP A 81 -7.35 -5.20 -0.69
CA TRP A 81 -6.38 -4.12 -0.56
C TRP A 81 -5.24 -4.49 0.39
N VAL A 82 -5.57 -5.05 1.56
CA VAL A 82 -4.59 -5.53 2.55
C VAL A 82 -3.65 -6.55 1.92
N GLU A 83 -4.19 -7.59 1.28
CA GLU A 83 -3.39 -8.65 0.65
C GLU A 83 -2.46 -8.11 -0.44
N SER A 84 -3.00 -7.27 -1.34
CA SER A 84 -2.25 -6.65 -2.43
C SER A 84 -1.10 -5.78 -1.91
N ARG A 85 -1.34 -4.98 -0.87
CA ARG A 85 -0.34 -4.05 -0.33
C ARG A 85 0.71 -4.74 0.53
N GLN A 86 0.37 -5.81 1.24
CA GLN A 86 1.37 -6.63 1.91
C GLN A 86 2.30 -7.30 0.91
N SER A 87 1.75 -7.95 -0.13
CA SER A 87 2.57 -8.66 -1.12
C SER A 87 3.45 -7.73 -1.96
N THR A 88 2.88 -6.62 -2.44
CA THR A 88 3.60 -5.71 -3.36
C THR A 88 4.46 -4.67 -2.67
N ARG A 89 4.05 -4.20 -1.48
CA ARG A 89 4.70 -3.07 -0.79
C ARG A 89 5.24 -3.41 0.59
N GLY A 90 4.85 -4.54 1.19
CA GLY A 90 5.29 -4.95 2.53
C GLY A 90 4.86 -3.96 3.61
N LEU A 91 3.66 -3.39 3.50
CA LEU A 91 3.14 -2.43 4.48
C LEU A 91 2.72 -3.14 5.78
N SER A 92 2.95 -2.46 6.89
CA SER A 92 2.43 -2.84 8.22
C SER A 92 0.92 -2.63 8.32
N ARG A 93 0.27 -3.27 9.31
CA ARG A 93 -1.13 -3.01 9.69
C ARG A 93 -1.47 -1.54 9.79
N ARG A 94 -0.63 -0.78 10.50
CA ARG A 94 -0.85 0.65 10.73
C ARG A 94 -0.84 1.44 9.41
N ALA A 95 0.07 1.13 8.51
CA ALA A 95 0.11 1.76 7.20
C ALA A 95 -1.09 1.37 6.32
N LEU A 96 -1.52 0.10 6.40
CA LEU A 96 -2.71 -0.39 5.69
C LEU A 96 -3.98 0.30 6.17
N ALA A 97 -4.18 0.40 7.49
CA ALA A 97 -5.30 1.12 8.07
C ALA A 97 -5.33 2.59 7.62
N PHE A 98 -4.16 3.24 7.55
CA PHE A 98 -4.08 4.61 7.03
C PHE A 98 -4.43 4.70 5.53
N GLU A 99 -3.97 3.77 4.70
CA GLU A 99 -4.35 3.74 3.29
C GLU A 99 -5.86 3.51 3.11
N LEU A 100 -6.47 2.60 3.88
CA LEU A 100 -7.91 2.33 3.82
C LEU A 100 -8.76 3.51 4.29
N ARG A 101 -8.35 4.23 5.36
CA ARG A 101 -9.03 5.48 5.75
C ARG A 101 -9.00 6.52 4.65
N ARG A 102 -7.88 6.65 3.92
CA ARG A 102 -7.78 7.53 2.75
C ARG A 102 -8.62 7.07 1.56
N LYS A 103 -9.08 5.81 1.58
CA LYS A 103 -10.07 5.28 0.64
C LYS A 103 -11.49 5.42 1.16
N GLY A 104 -11.70 6.08 2.29
CA GLY A 104 -13.03 6.29 2.87
C GLY A 104 -13.72 5.03 3.36
N VAL A 105 -12.95 3.95 3.59
CA VAL A 105 -13.48 2.72 4.20
C VAL A 105 -13.80 2.99 5.68
N ALA A 106 -14.92 2.46 6.16
CA ALA A 106 -15.37 2.63 7.53
C ALA A 106 -14.39 2.00 8.56
N ASP A 107 -14.29 2.60 9.75
CA ASP A 107 -13.29 2.21 10.77
C ASP A 107 -13.47 0.76 11.28
N ASP A 108 -14.70 0.26 11.34
CA ASP A 108 -15.04 -1.12 11.68
C ASP A 108 -14.54 -2.11 10.62
N VAL A 109 -14.83 -1.85 9.34
CA VAL A 109 -14.31 -2.64 8.21
C VAL A 109 -12.79 -2.63 8.18
N ILE A 110 -12.18 -1.48 8.47
CA ILE A 110 -10.72 -1.35 8.58
C ILE A 110 -10.19 -2.22 9.71
N LEU A 111 -10.78 -2.13 10.90
CA LEU A 111 -10.34 -2.87 12.08
C LEU A 111 -10.40 -4.38 11.80
N ASP A 112 -11.53 -4.87 11.32
CA ASP A 112 -11.74 -6.28 10.98
C ASP A 112 -10.70 -6.77 9.95
N SER A 113 -10.43 -5.96 8.93
CA SER A 113 -9.49 -6.31 7.86
C SER A 113 -8.04 -6.35 8.34
N VAL A 114 -7.62 -5.43 9.20
CA VAL A 114 -6.22 -5.36 9.67
C VAL A 114 -5.95 -6.24 10.89
N ASP A 115 -6.96 -6.52 11.72
CA ASP A 115 -6.82 -7.40 12.89
C ASP A 115 -6.75 -8.87 12.49
N ALA A 116 -7.32 -9.24 11.34
CA ALA A 116 -7.13 -10.56 10.73
C ALA A 116 -5.66 -10.87 10.36
N ILE A 117 -4.77 -9.87 10.38
CA ILE A 117 -3.35 -10.08 10.11
C ILE A 117 -2.71 -10.76 11.33
N ASP A 118 -2.01 -11.87 11.13
CA ASP A 118 -1.24 -12.52 12.20
C ASP A 118 0.00 -11.67 12.61
N PRO A 119 0.19 -11.35 13.91
CA PRO A 119 1.37 -10.64 14.40
C PRO A 119 2.70 -11.29 14.01
N GLU A 120 2.78 -12.62 13.99
CA GLU A 120 4.03 -13.28 13.62
C GLU A 120 4.28 -13.19 12.11
N ARG A 121 3.22 -13.27 11.29
CA ARG A 121 3.33 -12.99 9.84
C ARG A 121 3.82 -11.57 9.56
N GLU A 122 3.29 -10.57 10.27
CA GLU A 122 3.75 -9.17 10.12
C GLU A 122 5.23 -9.03 10.52
N ARG A 123 5.64 -9.69 11.60
CA ARG A 123 7.03 -9.73 12.04
C ARG A 123 7.93 -10.44 11.00
N ALA A 124 7.47 -11.52 10.38
CA ALA A 124 8.18 -12.19 9.30
C ALA A 124 8.39 -11.29 8.07
N LEU A 125 7.34 -10.57 7.63
CA LEU A 125 7.46 -9.59 6.54
C LEU A 125 8.50 -8.49 6.85
N ALA A 126 8.55 -8.02 8.10
CA ALA A 126 9.58 -7.06 8.52
C ALA A 126 11.00 -7.64 8.43
N ARG A 127 11.20 -8.92 8.82
CA ARG A 127 12.48 -9.62 8.69
C ARG A 127 12.90 -9.72 7.21
N ASP A 128 12.02 -10.20 6.34
CA ASP A 128 12.28 -10.33 4.90
C ASP A 128 12.65 -8.99 4.24
N LEU A 129 12.04 -7.89 4.68
CA LEU A 129 12.36 -6.54 4.20
C LEU A 129 13.76 -6.08 4.63
N VAL A 130 14.21 -6.48 5.82
CA VAL A 130 15.55 -6.17 6.33
C VAL A 130 16.58 -7.06 5.64
N ASP A 131 16.34 -8.36 5.55
CA ASP A 131 17.28 -9.34 4.99
C ASP A 131 17.64 -9.02 3.54
N ARG A 132 16.64 -8.64 2.72
CA ARG A 132 16.87 -8.18 1.34
C ARG A 132 17.80 -6.97 1.23
N ARG A 133 17.87 -6.14 2.28
CA ARG A 133 18.70 -4.92 2.33
C ARG A 133 19.98 -5.12 3.11
N LEU A 134 20.10 -6.19 3.89
CA LEU A 134 21.16 -6.35 4.88
C LEU A 134 22.55 -6.34 4.22
N ARG A 135 22.70 -7.09 3.12
CA ARG A 135 23.96 -7.20 2.36
C ARG A 135 24.46 -5.85 1.83
N SER A 136 23.56 -4.99 1.35
CA SER A 136 23.95 -3.68 0.78
C SER A 136 24.36 -2.67 1.85
N THR A 137 24.15 -2.97 3.13
CA THR A 137 24.57 -2.13 4.25
C THR A 137 25.91 -2.51 4.86
N ARG A 138 26.55 -3.62 4.44
CA ARG A 138 27.77 -4.15 5.08
C ARG A 138 28.98 -3.20 5.08
N ARG A 139 29.03 -2.23 4.16
CA ARG A 139 30.09 -1.21 4.11
C ARG A 139 29.94 -0.12 5.18
N LEU A 140 28.80 -0.08 5.87
CA LEU A 140 28.51 0.93 6.88
C LEU A 140 28.85 0.40 8.27
N ASP A 141 29.19 1.30 9.19
CA ASP A 141 29.31 0.98 10.60
C ASP A 141 27.97 0.49 11.18
N ARG A 142 28.03 -0.26 12.28
CA ARG A 142 26.86 -0.87 12.94
C ARG A 142 25.74 0.13 13.22
N GLN A 143 26.06 1.34 13.68
CA GLN A 143 25.07 2.35 14.04
C GLN A 143 24.39 2.91 12.78
N SER A 144 25.15 3.17 11.71
CA SER A 144 24.61 3.59 10.41
C SER A 144 23.75 2.51 9.76
N ARG A 145 24.15 1.23 9.85
CA ARG A 145 23.31 0.09 9.42
C ARG A 145 21.98 0.08 10.15
N PHE A 146 22.02 0.20 11.48
CA PHE A 146 20.84 0.24 12.32
C PHE A 146 19.89 1.37 11.91
N ARG A 147 20.38 2.62 11.86
CA ARG A 147 19.58 3.79 11.44
C ARG A 147 18.96 3.62 10.07
N ARG A 148 19.72 3.13 9.09
CA ARG A 148 19.24 2.99 7.70
C ARG A 148 18.14 1.95 7.56
N LEU A 149 18.30 0.80 8.21
CA LEU A 149 17.34 -0.30 8.14
C LEU A 149 16.07 0.00 8.96
N THR A 150 16.19 0.59 10.15
CA THR A 150 15.02 1.01 10.93
C THR A 150 14.23 2.10 10.22
N ALA A 151 14.90 3.08 9.60
CA ALA A 151 14.23 4.10 8.79
C ALA A 151 13.49 3.49 7.58
N ALA A 152 14.04 2.42 6.98
CA ALA A 152 13.37 1.71 5.89
C ALA A 152 12.07 1.03 6.33
N LEU A 153 12.06 0.41 7.52
CA LEU A 153 10.85 -0.18 8.09
C LEU A 153 9.85 0.89 8.58
N ALA A 154 10.34 1.99 9.18
CA ALA A 154 9.48 3.07 9.64
C ALA A 154 8.67 3.69 8.49
N ARG A 155 9.27 3.86 7.29
CA ARG A 155 8.55 4.30 6.08
C ARG A 155 7.47 3.32 5.59
N LYS A 156 7.48 2.07 6.07
CA LYS A 156 6.45 1.05 5.84
C LYS A 156 5.43 0.98 6.98
N GLY A 157 5.56 1.85 7.98
CA GLY A 157 4.65 2.01 9.12
C GLY A 157 4.87 1.06 10.29
N TYR A 158 5.93 0.23 10.26
CA TYR A 158 6.20 -0.71 11.35
C TYR A 158 6.52 0.04 12.66
N PRO A 159 6.04 -0.46 13.81
CA PRO A 159 6.25 0.19 15.10
C PRO A 159 7.74 0.20 15.48
N ALA A 160 8.18 1.26 16.14
CA ALA A 160 9.59 1.49 16.45
C ALA A 160 10.25 0.33 17.21
N GLY A 161 9.54 -0.27 18.17
CA GLY A 161 10.02 -1.44 18.92
C GLY A 161 10.29 -2.65 18.03
N LEU A 162 9.38 -2.96 17.10
CA LEU A 162 9.55 -4.05 16.14
C LEU A 162 10.70 -3.78 15.17
N CYS A 163 10.78 -2.55 14.64
CA CYS A 163 11.88 -2.13 13.77
C CYS A 163 13.23 -2.36 14.45
N ALA A 164 13.37 -1.89 15.69
CA ALA A 164 14.62 -2.01 16.43
C ALA A 164 14.97 -3.47 16.74
N ALA A 165 13.99 -4.28 17.14
CA ALA A 165 14.18 -5.70 17.45
C ALA A 165 14.63 -6.50 16.22
N VAL A 166 13.92 -6.36 15.09
CA VAL A 166 14.24 -7.08 13.84
C VAL A 166 15.62 -6.67 13.31
N VAL A 167 15.91 -5.38 13.29
CA VAL A 167 17.19 -4.88 12.75
C VAL A 167 18.39 -5.28 13.61
N ARG A 168 18.26 -5.23 14.95
CA ARG A 168 19.32 -5.70 15.85
C ARG A 168 19.60 -7.19 15.65
N ALA A 169 18.55 -8.01 15.56
CA ALA A 169 18.68 -9.44 15.34
C ALA A 169 19.36 -9.74 13.99
N ALA A 170 18.97 -9.05 12.92
CA ALA A 170 19.53 -9.22 11.59
C ALA A 170 21.03 -8.84 11.53
N ILE A 171 21.41 -7.69 12.10
CA ILE A 171 22.82 -7.26 12.13
C ILE A 171 23.67 -8.26 12.92
N ALA A 172 23.22 -8.68 14.11
CA ALA A 172 23.94 -9.65 14.93
C ALA A 172 24.07 -11.02 14.26
N ALA A 173 23.08 -11.45 13.46
CA ALA A 173 23.17 -12.66 12.67
C ALA A 173 24.17 -12.53 11.50
N ASP A 174 24.18 -11.40 10.82
CA ASP A 174 25.09 -11.13 9.70
C ASP A 174 26.57 -11.06 10.14
N GLU A 175 26.84 -10.51 11.32
CA GLU A 175 28.20 -10.46 11.90
C GLU A 175 28.71 -11.85 12.31
N ARG A 176 27.86 -12.66 12.97
CA ARG A 176 28.18 -14.06 13.29
C ARG A 176 28.47 -14.87 12.02
N ALA A 177 27.67 -14.67 10.97
CA ALA A 177 27.88 -15.36 9.69
C ALA A 177 29.13 -14.89 8.94
N SER A 178 29.60 -13.67 9.18
CA SER A 178 30.78 -13.10 8.52
C SER A 178 32.09 -13.37 9.28
N GLY A 179 32.06 -14.14 10.38
CA GLY A 179 33.24 -14.38 11.22
C GLY A 179 33.75 -13.13 11.95
N ALA A 180 32.96 -12.05 12.00
CA ALA A 180 33.35 -10.76 12.56
C ALA A 180 33.22 -10.72 14.10
N SER A 181 33.59 -11.81 14.77
CA SER A 181 33.52 -11.97 16.23
C SER A 181 34.85 -12.55 16.72
N GLY A 182 35.82 -11.68 17.05
CA GLY A 182 37.02 -12.12 17.77
C GLY A 182 38.31 -11.30 17.64
N ALA A 183 38.29 -9.99 17.38
CA ALA A 183 39.50 -9.17 17.46
C ALA A 183 39.18 -7.80 18.07
N GLY A 184 39.15 -7.73 19.39
CA GLY A 184 38.92 -6.47 20.09
C GLY A 184 38.73 -6.60 21.60
N GLU A 185 39.43 -7.54 22.26
CA GLU A 185 39.57 -7.57 23.73
C GLU A 185 40.60 -8.67 24.09
N LEU A 186 41.89 -8.41 23.89
CA LEU A 186 43.03 -9.03 24.59
C LEU A 186 44.30 -8.25 24.17
N ASP A 187 44.44 -7.00 24.64
CA ASP A 187 45.75 -6.36 24.74
C ASP A 187 45.83 -5.61 26.08
N GLU A 188 45.70 -6.37 27.16
CA GLU A 188 46.23 -5.99 28.46
C GLU A 188 46.65 -7.27 29.18
N VAL A 189 47.84 -7.25 29.77
CA VAL A 189 48.48 -8.31 30.58
C VAL A 189 49.20 -9.43 29.79
N VAL A 190 50.34 -9.12 29.16
CA VAL A 190 51.63 -9.83 29.37
C VAL A 190 52.79 -8.94 28.87
N ARG A 191 53.30 -8.04 29.73
CA ARG A 191 54.72 -7.62 29.76
C ARG A 191 55.07 -7.08 31.16
N GLU A 192 54.84 -7.91 32.16
CA GLU A 192 55.68 -7.93 33.36
C GLU A 192 56.18 -9.37 33.50
N ASP A 193 57.39 -9.52 34.00
CA ASP A 193 58.13 -10.76 34.24
C ASP A 193 58.83 -11.44 33.06
N PHE A 194 59.95 -10.86 32.63
CA PHE A 194 61.18 -11.63 32.42
C PHE A 194 62.38 -10.83 32.92
N GLY A 195 62.56 -10.80 34.24
CA GLY A 195 63.88 -10.81 34.84
C GLY A 195 64.38 -12.24 34.89
N VAL A 196 65.54 -12.50 34.28
CA VAL A 196 66.36 -13.67 34.59
C VAL A 196 67.80 -13.17 34.64
N ASP A 197 68.32 -13.14 35.87
CA ASP A 197 69.71 -13.10 36.38
C ASP A 197 70.85 -12.52 35.52
#